data_AF-A0A7W6R1L5-F1
#
_entry.id   AF-A0A7W6R1L5-F1
#
_cell.length_a   1.000
_cell.length_b   1.000
_cell.length_c   1.000
_cell.angle_alpha   90.00
_cell.angle_beta   90.00
_cell.angle_gamma   90.00
#
_symmetry.space_group_name_H-M   'P 1'
#
loop_
_entity.id
_entity.type
_entity.pdbx_description
1 polymer ?
#
loop_
_entity_poly.entity_id
_entity_poly.type
_entity_poly.pdbx_seq_one_letter_code
_entity_poly.pdbx_strand_id
1 'polypeptide(L)' 'MTQSTNWTIWHGGDCPMHKDAIIDIRMRNGKVLENVTAGRYLWARPRREADGNYSQRTFINGGTIVAYREIVEEA' A
#
# COMPACT_ATOMS: atom_id res chain seq x y z
N MET A 1 16.45 -15.07 17.58
CA MET A 1 15.99 -13.72 17.25
C MET A 1 14.74 -13.83 16.39
N THR A 2 13.57 -13.95 17.00
CA THR A 2 12.28 -14.07 16.30
C THR A 2 11.72 -12.67 16.10
N GLN A 3 12.15 -12.01 15.02
CA GLN A 3 11.54 -10.76 14.59
C GLN A 3 10.15 -11.14 14.05
N SER A 4 9.14 -11.14 14.92
CA SER A 4 7.74 -11.28 14.56
C SER A 4 7.38 -10.07 13.71
N THR A 5 7.65 -10.17 12.42
CA THR A 5 7.38 -9.11 11.47
C THR A 5 5.88 -9.13 11.24
N ASN A 6 5.15 -8.24 11.93
CA ASN A 6 3.68 -8.12 11.97
C ASN A 6 3.03 -7.76 10.61
N TRP A 7 3.51 -8.36 9.52
CA TRP A 7 2.94 -8.21 8.19
C TRP A 7 1.70 -9.08 8.07
N THR A 8 0.58 -8.44 7.81
CA THR A 8 -0.64 -9.10 7.38
C THR A 8 -0.56 -9.36 5.89
N ILE A 9 -0.62 -10.63 5.49
CA ILE A 9 -0.71 -11.03 4.08
C ILE A 9 -2.04 -10.53 3.53
N TRP A 10 -1.98 -9.84 2.40
CA TRP A 10 -3.16 -9.28 1.75
C TRP A 10 -3.49 -10.07 0.48
N HIS A 11 -4.73 -10.56 0.42
CA HIS A 11 -5.18 -11.49 -0.62
C HIS A 11 -5.93 -10.83 -1.77
N GLY A 12 -6.05 -9.50 -1.78
CA GLY A 12 -6.86 -8.77 -2.75
C GLY A 12 -8.09 -8.11 -2.13
N GLY A 13 -8.80 -7.30 -2.93
CA GLY A 13 -10.03 -6.61 -2.52
C GLY A 13 -9.83 -5.14 -2.15
N ASP A 14 -10.80 -4.56 -1.46
CA ASP A 14 -10.69 -3.18 -0.99
C ASP A 14 -9.63 -3.04 0.11
N CYS A 15 -9.16 -1.82 0.31
CA CYS A 15 -8.25 -1.52 1.40
C CYS A 15 -8.95 -1.85 2.74
N PRO A 16 -8.37 -2.73 3.58
CA PRO A 16 -8.99 -3.11 4.85
C PRO A 16 -8.84 -2.02 5.93
N MET A 17 -8.08 -0.96 5.64
CA MET A 17 -7.70 0.08 6.59
C MET A 17 -8.40 1.41 6.29
N HIS A 18 -8.45 2.28 7.30
CA HIS A 18 -8.90 3.66 7.11
C HIS A 18 -7.98 4.39 6.13
N LYS A 19 -8.53 5.31 5.32
CA LYS A 19 -7.77 5.99 4.26
C LYS A 19 -6.58 6.80 4.79
N ASP A 20 -6.67 7.28 6.03
CA ASP A 20 -5.64 8.09 6.69
C ASP A 20 -4.68 7.25 7.56
N ALA A 21 -4.87 5.93 7.64
CA ALA A 21 -3.99 5.06 8.41
C ALA A 21 -2.57 5.08 7.83
N ILE A 22 -1.58 5.20 8.71
CA ILE A 22 -0.16 5.11 8.37
C ILE A 22 0.26 3.65 8.48
N ILE A 23 0.71 3.12 7.36
CA ILE A 23 1.05 1.71 7.22
C ILE A 23 2.34 1.56 6.42
N ASP A 24 2.93 0.38 6.51
CA ASP A 24 3.89 -0.07 5.52
C ASP A 24 3.22 -1.06 4.58
N ILE A 25 3.56 -1.00 3.30
CA ILE A 25 3.06 -1.93 2.29
C ILE A 25 4.20 -2.63 1.60
N ARG A 26 4.00 -3.92 1.34
CA ARG A 26 4.90 -4.75 0.52
C ARG A 26 4.22 -5.03 -0.80
N MET A 27 4.92 -4.74 -1.88
CA MET A 27 4.50 -5.03 -3.24
C MET A 27 4.99 -6.40 -3.70
N ARG A 28 4.29 -6.99 -4.67
CA ARG A 28 4.61 -8.31 -5.24
C ARG A 28 6.03 -8.39 -5.83
N ASN A 29 6.56 -7.28 -6.32
CA ASN A 29 7.94 -7.20 -6.83
C ASN A 29 9.01 -7.16 -5.72
N GLY A 30 8.61 -7.29 -4.45
CA GLY A 30 9.51 -7.23 -3.30
C GLY A 30 9.79 -5.82 -2.78
N LYS A 31 9.32 -4.77 -3.46
CA LYS A 31 9.46 -3.38 -2.99
C LYS A 31 8.63 -3.19 -1.72
N VAL A 32 9.25 -2.60 -0.70
CA VAL A 32 8.59 -2.15 0.52
C VAL A 32 8.48 -0.63 0.48
N LEU A 33 7.32 -0.10 0.85
CA LEU A 33 7.09 1.32 1.05
C LEU A 33 6.69 1.50 2.51
N GLU A 34 7.44 2.34 3.22
CA GLU A 34 7.26 2.57 4.65
C GLU A 34 6.62 3.93 4.92
N ASN A 35 5.88 4.05 6.02
CA ASN A 35 5.21 5.27 6.49
C ASN A 35 4.31 5.90 5.43
N VAL A 36 3.48 5.07 4.78
CA VAL A 36 2.56 5.52 3.74
C VAL A 36 1.12 5.55 4.19
N THR A 37 0.35 6.51 3.66
CA THR A 37 -1.09 6.57 3.91
C THR A 37 -1.82 5.51 3.09
N ALA A 38 -2.61 4.67 3.73
CA ALA A 38 -3.32 3.55 3.08
C ALA A 38 -4.18 3.98 1.89
N GLY A 39 -4.85 5.13 1.99
CA GLY A 39 -5.72 5.69 0.94
C GLY A 39 -5.00 6.29 -0.27
N ARG A 40 -3.67 6.47 -0.22
CA ARG A 40 -2.88 6.95 -1.38
C ARG A 40 -2.58 5.86 -2.41
N TYR A 41 -2.82 4.59 -2.06
CA TYR A 41 -2.52 3.45 -2.91
C TYR A 41 -3.80 2.78 -3.41
N LEU A 42 -3.75 2.32 -4.66
CA LEU A 42 -4.79 1.40 -5.15
C LEU A 42 -4.38 -0.02 -4.77
N TRP A 43 -5.07 -0.58 -3.79
CA TRP A 43 -4.82 -1.93 -3.31
C TRP A 43 -5.24 -2.96 -4.35
N ALA A 44 -6.52 -2.97 -4.73
CA ALA A 44 -7.12 -3.94 -5.66
C ALA A 44 -6.64 -3.85 -7.12
N ARG A 45 -5.84 -2.84 -7.49
CA ARG A 45 -5.59 -2.51 -8.91
C ARG A 45 -4.11 -2.41 -9.24
N PRO A 46 -3.68 -2.96 -10.38
CA PRO A 46 -2.32 -2.76 -10.86
C PRO A 46 -2.05 -1.27 -11.10
N ARG A 47 -0.76 -0.92 -11.15
CA ARG A 47 -0.32 0.40 -11.59
C ARG A 47 -0.97 0.68 -12.93
N ARG A 48 -1.75 1.75 -13.00
CA ARG A 48 -2.33 2.22 -14.26
C ARG A 48 -1.97 3.68 -14.45
N GLU A 49 -1.87 4.08 -15.70
CA GLU A 49 -1.79 5.49 -16.06
C GLU A 49 -3.06 6.18 -15.53
N ALA A 50 -2.90 7.38 -14.97
CA ALA A 50 -4.06 8.16 -14.56
C ALA A 50 -4.84 8.57 -15.82
N ASP A 51 -6.08 8.10 -15.93
CA ASP A 51 -6.98 8.50 -17.01
C ASP A 51 -7.51 9.91 -16.71
N GLY A 52 -7.17 10.87 -17.58
CA GLY A 52 -7.76 12.21 -17.60
C GLY A 52 -7.16 13.26 -16.64
N ASN A 53 -6.70 14.37 -17.21
CA ASN A 53 -6.41 15.68 -16.60
C ASN A 53 -5.30 15.79 -15.51
N TYR A 54 -4.68 14.71 -15.07
CA TYR A 54 -3.44 14.78 -14.28
C TYR A 54 -2.24 14.73 -15.22
N SER A 55 -1.49 15.84 -15.31
CA SER A 55 -0.33 16.09 -16.18
C SER A 55 0.47 14.84 -16.55
N GLN A 56 0.33 14.38 -17.82
CA GLN A 56 1.10 13.45 -18.69
C GLN A 56 2.14 12.43 -18.14
N ARG A 57 2.32 12.26 -16.83
CA ARG A 57 3.29 11.37 -16.17
C ARG A 57 2.83 10.91 -14.78
N THR A 58 1.58 11.16 -14.39
CA THR A 58 1.06 10.71 -13.10
C THR A 58 0.54 9.28 -13.25
N PHE A 59 1.36 8.30 -12.89
CA PHE A 59 0.86 6.96 -12.65
C PHE A 59 0.01 7.00 -11.39
N ILE A 60 -1.19 6.39 -11.42
CA ILE A 60 -1.83 6.09 -10.15
C ILE A 60 -0.96 5.04 -9.49
N ASN A 61 -0.59 5.25 -8.22
CA ASN A 61 0.17 4.31 -7.40
C ASN A 61 -0.69 3.08 -7.11
N GLY A 62 -0.99 2.32 -8.16
CA GLY A 62 -1.40 0.94 -8.12
C GLY A 62 -0.16 0.08 -8.22
N GLY A 63 -0.27 -1.10 -7.64
CA GLY A 63 0.74 -2.13 -7.61
C GLY A 63 0.05 -3.29 -6.91
N THR A 64 0.40 -4.52 -7.28
CA THR A 64 -0.14 -5.66 -6.54
C THR A 64 0.51 -5.64 -5.15
N ILE A 65 -0.14 -4.99 -4.19
CA ILE A 65 0.18 -5.13 -2.77
C ILE A 65 0.04 -6.63 -2.46
N VAL A 66 0.87 -7.14 -1.55
CA VAL A 66 0.81 -8.55 -1.13
C VAL A 66 0.85 -8.69 0.38
N ALA A 67 1.28 -7.63 1.08
CA ALA A 67 1.19 -7.55 2.53
C ALA A 67 1.20 -6.09 2.97
N TYR A 68 0.71 -5.85 4.18
CA TYR A 68 0.79 -4.58 4.85
C TYR A 68 1.06 -4.78 6.34
N ARG A 69 1.57 -3.77 7.02
CA ARG A 69 1.58 -3.71 8.49
C ARG A 69 1.17 -2.32 8.93
N GLU A 70 0.37 -2.24 9.97
CA GLU A 70 0.02 -0.96 10.58
C GLU A 70 1.19 -0.46 11.42
N ILE A 71 1.52 0.82 11.29
CA ILE A 71 2.44 1.47 12.21
C ILE A 71 1.58 2.04 13.33
N VAL A 72 1.54 1.31 14.44
CA VAL A 72 1.06 1.86 15.70
C VAL A 72 2.24 2.63 16.28
N GLU A 73 2.25 3.95 16.13
CA GLU A 73 3.14 4.77 16.96
C GLU A 73 2.64 4.63 18.40
N GLU A 74 3.33 3.83 19.22
CA GLU A 74 3.18 3.90 20.68
C GLU A 74 3.63 5.30 21.10
N ALA A 75 2.66 6.14 21.47
CA ALA A 75 2.85 7.49 21.98
C ALA A 75 3.35 7.51 23.43
#